data_AF-A0A923V325-F1
#
_entry.id   AF-A0A923V325-F1
#
_cell.length_a   1.000
_cell.length_b   1.000
_cell.length_c   1.000
_cell.angle_alpha   90.00
_cell.angle_beta   90.00
_cell.angle_gamma   90.00
#
_symmetry.space_group_name_H-M   'P 1'
#
loop_
_entity.id
_entity.type
_entity.pdbx_description
1 polymer ?
#
loop_
_entity_poly.entity_id
_entity_poly.type
_entity_poly.pdbx_seq_one_letter_code
_entity_poly.pdbx_strand_id
1 'polypeptide(L)'
;MRLKISRKSTQIFPDSKRVIARFFFNGEERALEVMRRVLEFSDERVFAIISPILQEYSRRHRNITKILGRHCAKLKKQFVKLGVNVEELSLYQKLLIGAYFTHEYSIESAAFFNPSIIEDPDQTDLVEGEKRIIISFRAVGEGHISSIVFRRAILDAD
;
A
#
# COMPACT_ATOMS: atom_id res chain seq x y z
N MET A 1 -8.76 -7.08 -45.55
CA MET A 1 -7.77 -5.97 -45.43
C MET A 1 -6.73 -6.41 -44.40
N ARG A 2 -5.44 -6.50 -44.76
CA ARG A 2 -4.38 -6.93 -43.83
C ARG A 2 -3.86 -5.68 -43.11
N LEU A 3 -4.17 -5.53 -41.82
CA LEU A 3 -3.64 -4.42 -41.02
C LEU A 3 -2.11 -4.58 -40.91
N LYS A 4 -1.36 -3.54 -41.28
CA LYS A 4 0.09 -3.49 -41.07
C LYS A 4 0.31 -3.11 -39.61
N ILE A 5 0.72 -4.08 -38.79
CA ILE A 5 0.94 -3.89 -37.36
C ILE A 5 2.43 -3.68 -37.12
N SER A 6 2.80 -2.53 -36.56
CA SER A 6 4.12 -2.30 -35.96
C SER A 6 3.98 -2.48 -34.45
N ARG A 7 4.76 -3.39 -33.84
CA ARG A 7 4.73 -3.63 -32.39
C ARG A 7 5.87 -2.85 -31.74
N LYS A 8 5.54 -1.98 -30.78
CA LYS A 8 6.54 -1.31 -29.93
C LYS A 8 7.20 -2.34 -28.99
N SER A 9 8.43 -2.08 -28.57
CA SER A 9 9.18 -2.93 -27.63
C SER A 9 8.73 -2.78 -26.18
N THR A 10 7.95 -1.74 -25.86
CA THR A 10 7.46 -1.47 -24.50
C THR A 10 6.55 -2.60 -24.02
N GLN A 11 6.91 -3.19 -22.88
CA GLN A 11 6.16 -4.26 -22.25
C GLN A 11 5.73 -3.85 -20.85
N ILE A 12 4.53 -4.29 -20.46
CA ILE A 12 3.96 -4.01 -19.15
C ILE A 12 3.87 -5.33 -18.38
N PHE A 13 4.75 -5.48 -17.39
CA PHE A 13 4.81 -6.64 -16.51
C PHE A 13 4.14 -6.38 -15.16
N PRO A 14 3.66 -7.43 -14.48
CA PRO A 14 3.35 -7.34 -13.05
C PRO A 14 4.57 -6.87 -12.26
N ASP A 15 4.32 -6.03 -11.27
CA ASP A 15 5.30 -5.53 -10.31
C ASP A 15 4.88 -5.88 -8.89
N SER A 16 5.55 -6.87 -8.29
CA SER A 16 5.30 -7.31 -6.92
C SER A 16 5.62 -6.26 -5.86
N LYS A 17 6.32 -5.18 -6.24
CA LYS A 17 6.58 -4.03 -5.36
C LYS A 17 5.36 -3.11 -5.24
N ARG A 18 4.33 -3.27 -6.10
CA ARG A 18 3.05 -2.58 -5.96
C ARG A 18 2.25 -3.22 -4.84
N VAL A 19 2.42 -2.65 -3.66
CA VAL A 19 1.82 -3.14 -2.43
C VAL A 19 0.84 -2.14 -1.84
N ILE A 20 -0.12 -2.64 -1.08
CA ILE A 20 -0.98 -1.84 -0.21
C ILE A 20 -0.77 -2.25 1.24
N ALA A 21 -0.79 -1.30 2.16
CA ALA A 21 -0.75 -1.57 3.58
C ALA A 21 -2.15 -2.00 4.07
N ARG A 22 -2.27 -3.22 4.58
CA ARG A 22 -3.51 -3.78 5.14
C ARG A 22 -3.38 -4.02 6.64
N PHE A 23 -4.52 -3.96 7.32
CA PHE A 23 -4.60 -4.33 8.73
C PHE A 23 -4.39 -5.84 8.86
N PHE A 24 -3.45 -6.21 9.70
CA PHE A 24 -3.11 -7.59 10.02
C PHE A 24 -3.45 -7.86 11.49
N PHE A 25 -4.24 -8.91 11.73
CA PHE A 25 -4.66 -9.29 13.07
C PHE A 25 -4.64 -10.81 13.19
N ASN A 26 -3.70 -11.34 13.95
CA ASN A 26 -3.44 -12.78 14.05
C ASN A 26 -3.98 -13.38 15.36
N GLY A 27 -5.24 -13.08 15.68
CA GLY A 27 -5.89 -13.57 16.89
C GLY A 27 -5.65 -12.71 18.13
N GLU A 28 -6.53 -12.89 19.12
CA GLU A 28 -6.61 -12.03 20.30
C GLU A 28 -5.42 -12.18 21.24
N GLU A 29 -5.03 -13.42 21.54
CA GLU A 29 -3.93 -13.71 22.48
C GLU A 29 -2.61 -13.09 21.99
N ARG A 30 -2.28 -13.34 20.71
CA ARG A 30 -1.09 -12.78 20.07
C ARG A 30 -1.14 -11.25 20.00
N ALA A 31 -2.31 -10.68 19.73
CA ALA A 31 -2.47 -9.24 19.71
C ALA A 31 -2.14 -8.60 21.07
N LEU A 32 -2.69 -9.16 22.15
CA LEU A 32 -2.44 -8.70 23.51
C LEU A 32 -0.97 -8.86 23.91
N GLU A 33 -0.35 -9.98 23.55
CA GLU A 33 1.07 -10.23 23.80
C GLU A 33 1.97 -9.19 23.13
N VAL A 34 1.76 -8.93 21.84
CA VAL A 34 2.53 -7.93 21.08
C VAL A 34 2.35 -6.54 21.67
N MET A 35 1.11 -6.15 21.98
CA MET A 35 0.82 -4.84 22.56
C MET A 35 1.51 -4.66 23.92
N ARG A 36 1.45 -5.65 24.83
CA ARG A 36 2.14 -5.59 26.13
C ARG A 36 3.63 -5.33 25.97
N ARG A 37 4.30 -6.07 25.08
CA ARG A 37 5.74 -5.90 24.83
C ARG A 37 6.08 -4.49 24.35
N VAL A 38 5.26 -3.92 23.46
CA VAL A 38 5.50 -2.54 22.96
C VAL A 38 5.25 -1.50 24.05
N LEU A 39 4.26 -1.71 24.91
CA LEU A 39 3.96 -0.82 26.04
C LEU A 39 5.05 -0.82 27.12
N GLU A 40 5.83 -1.89 27.23
CA GLU A 40 6.98 -1.99 28.15
C GLU A 40 8.25 -1.29 27.61
N PHE A 41 8.26 -0.83 26.36
CA PHE A 41 9.42 -0.14 25.80
C PHE A 41 9.52 1.30 26.29
N SER A 42 10.76 1.74 26.55
CA SER A 42 11.05 3.16 26.75
C SER A 42 10.82 3.95 25.45
N ASP A 43 10.57 5.26 25.58
CA ASP A 43 10.33 6.12 24.42
C ASP A 43 11.52 6.14 23.44
N GLU A 44 12.75 6.05 23.94
CA GLU A 44 13.96 5.97 23.12
C GLU A 44 13.97 4.69 22.28
N ARG A 45 13.57 3.56 22.89
CA ARG A 45 13.50 2.27 22.19
C ARG A 45 12.38 2.26 21.15
N VAL A 46 11.22 2.81 21.50
CA VAL A 46 10.10 2.97 20.55
C VAL A 46 10.55 3.79 19.35
N PHE A 47 11.19 4.94 19.59
CA PHE A 47 11.67 5.82 18.53
C PHE A 47 12.73 5.13 17.64
N ALA A 48 13.69 4.43 18.24
CA ALA A 48 14.72 3.69 17.52
C ALA A 48 14.15 2.63 16.57
N ILE A 49 13.02 2.02 16.91
CA ILE A 49 12.36 1.01 16.07
C ILE A 49 11.48 1.66 14.99
N ILE A 50 10.65 2.63 15.36
CA ILE A 50 9.66 3.18 14.43
C ILE A 50 10.28 4.10 13.38
N SER A 51 11.36 4.83 13.72
CA SER A 51 12.02 5.76 12.81
C SER A 51 12.49 5.11 11.49
N PRO A 52 13.27 4.01 11.49
CA PRO A 52 13.68 3.35 10.25
C PRO A 52 12.48 2.78 9.47
N ILE A 53 11.46 2.25 10.15
CA ILE A 53 10.23 1.74 9.51
C ILE A 53 9.53 2.87 8.74
N LEU A 54 9.38 4.04 9.36
CA LEU A 54 8.74 5.19 8.70
C LEU A 54 9.54 5.66 7.48
N GLN A 55 10.87 5.69 7.58
CA GLN A 55 11.74 6.06 6.46
C GLN A 55 11.58 5.10 5.28
N GLU A 56 11.62 3.79 5.53
CA GLU A 56 11.51 2.77 4.48
C GLU A 56 10.13 2.81 3.81
N TYR A 57 9.06 2.92 4.60
CA TYR A 57 7.69 2.90 4.09
C TYR A 57 7.28 4.22 3.43
N SER A 58 7.89 5.36 3.81
CA SER A 58 7.57 6.66 3.22
C SER A 58 7.78 6.70 1.71
N ARG A 59 8.72 5.88 1.19
CA ARG A 59 9.01 5.76 -0.24
C ARG A 59 7.93 4.98 -1.02
N ARG A 60 7.17 4.12 -0.33
CA ARG A 60 6.25 3.15 -0.94
C ARG A 60 4.77 3.49 -0.67
N HIS A 61 4.49 4.10 0.47
CA HIS A 61 3.13 4.45 0.90
C HIS A 61 2.99 5.94 1.12
N ARG A 62 2.06 6.55 0.37
CA ARG A 62 1.64 7.94 0.63
C ARG A 62 0.99 8.00 2.01
N ASN A 63 1.59 8.77 2.93
CA ASN A 63 1.10 9.00 4.30
C ASN A 63 1.03 7.74 5.18
N ILE A 64 2.12 6.98 5.28
CA ILE A 64 2.19 5.77 6.12
C ILE A 64 1.74 6.00 7.57
N THR A 65 2.10 7.13 8.19
CA THR A 65 1.69 7.47 9.57
C THR A 65 0.18 7.46 9.78
N LYS A 66 -0.58 7.96 8.80
CA LYS A 66 -2.06 7.93 8.82
C LYS A 66 -2.60 6.51 8.72
N ILE A 67 -1.94 5.63 7.98
CA ILE A 67 -2.32 4.21 7.89
C ILE A 67 -2.06 3.52 9.24
N LEU A 68 -0.86 3.67 9.79
CA LEU A 68 -0.49 3.07 11.08
C LEU A 68 -1.39 3.55 12.22
N GLY A 69 -1.66 4.86 12.29
CA GLY A 69 -2.60 5.41 13.27
C GLY A 69 -4.00 4.82 13.16
N ARG A 70 -4.52 4.64 11.93
CA ARG A 70 -5.81 3.96 11.71
C ARG A 70 -5.78 2.49 12.14
N HIS A 71 -4.69 1.78 11.92
CA HIS A 71 -4.54 0.39 12.36
C HIS A 71 -4.46 0.27 13.88
N CYS A 72 -3.71 1.16 14.55
CA CYS A 72 -3.72 1.27 16.00
C CYS A 72 -5.13 1.54 16.54
N ALA A 73 -5.88 2.44 15.91
CA ALA A 73 -7.25 2.77 16.32
C ALA A 73 -8.25 1.62 16.18
N LYS A 74 -7.93 0.55 15.43
CA LYS A 74 -8.75 -0.68 15.38
C LYS A 74 -8.61 -1.53 16.65
N LEU A 75 -7.54 -1.32 17.44
CA LEU A 75 -7.20 -2.12 18.62
C LEU A 75 -7.86 -1.62 19.91
N LYS A 76 -8.89 -0.77 19.82
CA LYS A 76 -9.59 -0.19 20.98
C LYS A 76 -10.00 -1.23 22.02
N LYS A 77 -10.52 -2.37 21.57
CA LYS A 77 -10.94 -3.47 22.46
C LYS A 77 -9.78 -4.06 23.24
N GLN A 78 -8.62 -4.20 22.59
CA GLN A 78 -7.41 -4.76 23.18
C GLN A 78 -6.81 -3.78 24.20
N PHE A 79 -6.81 -2.48 23.92
CA PHE A 79 -6.42 -1.47 24.90
C PHE A 79 -7.28 -1.52 26.18
N VAL A 80 -8.60 -1.63 26.03
CA VAL A 80 -9.52 -1.79 27.18
C VAL A 80 -9.18 -3.05 27.99
N LYS A 81 -8.92 -4.18 27.34
CA LYS A 81 -8.53 -5.43 28.02
C LYS A 81 -7.20 -5.35 28.75
N LEU A 82 -6.28 -4.51 28.27
CA LEU A 82 -5.00 -4.26 28.92
C LEU A 82 -5.09 -3.18 30.01
N GLY A 83 -6.24 -2.52 30.17
CA GLY A 83 -6.39 -1.41 31.11
C GLY A 83 -5.58 -0.17 30.72
N VAL A 84 -5.30 0.01 29.41
CA VAL A 84 -4.44 1.08 28.91
C VAL A 84 -5.28 2.20 28.32
N ASN A 85 -5.06 3.42 28.79
CA ASN A 85 -5.64 4.61 28.18
C ASN A 85 -4.83 5.00 26.93
N VAL A 86 -5.46 4.91 25.76
CA VAL A 86 -4.79 5.22 24.48
C VAL A 86 -4.35 6.67 24.42
N GLU A 87 -5.03 7.60 25.09
CA GLU A 87 -4.68 9.02 25.01
C GLU A 87 -3.39 9.38 25.75
N GLU A 88 -2.97 8.53 26.70
CA GLU A 88 -1.70 8.68 27.42
C GLU A 88 -0.50 8.16 26.62
N LEU A 89 -0.73 7.39 25.55
CA LEU A 89 0.35 6.86 24.72
C LEU A 89 0.96 7.95 23.84
N SER A 90 2.29 7.93 23.74
CA SER A 90 3.02 8.81 22.84
C SER A 90 2.65 8.53 21.38
N LEU A 91 2.82 9.53 20.51
CA LEU A 91 2.55 9.37 19.07
C LEU A 91 3.33 8.19 18.48
N TYR A 92 4.60 8.05 18.84
CA TYR A 92 5.46 6.98 18.33
C TYR A 92 5.06 5.60 18.84
N GLN A 93 4.57 5.48 20.07
CA GLN A 93 3.99 4.23 20.57
C GLN A 93 2.75 3.83 19.77
N LYS A 94 1.83 4.78 19.52
CA LYS A 94 0.63 4.53 18.69
C LYS A 94 1.02 4.08 17.28
N LEU A 95 2.02 4.72 16.68
CA LEU A 95 2.51 4.35 15.35
C LEU A 95 3.20 2.98 15.35
N LEU A 96 4.02 2.66 16.35
CA LEU A 96 4.70 1.38 16.45
C LEU A 96 3.73 0.23 16.68
N ILE A 97 2.75 0.39 17.58
CA ILE A 97 1.65 -0.56 17.72
C ILE A 97 0.95 -0.71 16.36
N GLY A 98 0.56 0.39 15.71
CA GLY A 98 -0.02 0.35 14.37
C GLY A 98 0.81 -0.44 13.35
N ALA A 99 2.14 -0.28 13.37
CA ALA A 99 3.08 -0.97 12.47
C ALA A 99 3.03 -2.50 12.66
N TYR A 100 3.05 -3.00 13.90
CA TYR A 100 2.98 -4.44 14.16
C TYR A 100 1.68 -5.10 13.68
N PHE A 101 0.60 -4.32 13.53
CA PHE A 101 -0.68 -4.76 12.99
C PHE A 101 -0.89 -4.32 11.55
N THR A 102 0.20 -4.08 10.82
CA THR A 102 0.20 -3.74 9.40
C THR A 102 1.07 -4.72 8.64
N HIS A 103 0.54 -5.27 7.54
CA HIS A 103 1.35 -5.94 6.53
C HIS A 103 1.22 -5.26 5.18
N GLU A 104 2.15 -5.55 4.29
CA GLU A 104 2.04 -5.21 2.88
C GLU A 104 1.44 -6.37 2.10
N TYR A 105 0.50 -6.05 1.22
CA TYR A 105 -0.13 -7.00 0.31
C TYR A 105 0.18 -6.58 -1.13
N SER A 106 0.86 -7.47 -1.88
CA SER A 106 1.13 -7.25 -3.30
C SER A 106 -0.12 -7.49 -4.13
N ILE A 107 -0.56 -6.46 -4.86
CA ILE A 107 -1.83 -6.51 -5.61
C ILE A 107 -1.72 -7.23 -6.97
N GLU A 108 -0.50 -7.40 -7.49
CA GLU A 108 -0.23 -7.99 -8.80
C GLU A 108 0.85 -9.08 -8.77
N SER A 109 0.95 -9.86 -7.68
CA SER A 109 1.98 -10.92 -7.51
C SER A 109 1.66 -12.26 -8.18
N ALA A 110 0.38 -12.60 -8.38
CA ALA A 110 -0.01 -13.91 -8.89
C ALA A 110 -0.33 -13.89 -10.38
N ALA A 111 -1.05 -12.88 -10.87
CA ALA A 111 -1.39 -12.75 -12.28
C ALA A 111 -1.75 -11.31 -12.68
N PHE A 112 -1.58 -10.99 -13.97
CA PHE A 112 -1.78 -9.65 -14.50
C PHE A 112 -2.23 -9.73 -15.97
N PHE A 113 -3.47 -9.35 -16.27
CA PHE A 113 -4.09 -9.62 -17.57
C PHE A 113 -5.32 -8.73 -17.86
N ASN A 114 -5.97 -8.94 -19.01
CA ASN A 114 -7.13 -8.20 -19.50
C ASN A 114 -6.92 -6.67 -19.55
N PRO A 115 -5.94 -6.18 -20.33
CA PRO A 115 -5.77 -4.74 -20.50
C PRO A 115 -6.96 -4.13 -21.26
N SER A 116 -7.42 -2.97 -20.79
CA SER A 116 -8.31 -2.08 -21.53
C SER A 116 -7.74 -0.67 -21.50
N ILE A 117 -7.93 0.11 -22.57
CA ILE A 117 -7.36 1.44 -22.74
C ILE A 117 -8.47 2.44 -23.03
N ILE A 118 -8.40 3.60 -22.40
CA ILE A 118 -9.20 4.78 -22.73
C ILE A 118 -8.30 6.01 -22.81
N GLU A 119 -8.79 7.08 -23.43
CA GLU A 119 -8.17 8.40 -23.32
C GLU A 119 -8.32 8.93 -21.88
N ASP A 120 -7.27 9.57 -21.37
CA ASP A 120 -7.34 10.29 -20.10
C ASP A 120 -8.27 11.51 -20.26
N PRO A 121 -9.22 11.78 -19.34
CA PRO A 121 -10.05 12.98 -19.41
C PRO A 121 -9.26 14.28 -19.47
N ASP A 122 -8.04 14.29 -18.94
CA ASP A 122 -7.12 15.43 -19.02
C ASP A 122 -6.05 15.21 -20.10
N GLN A 123 -6.08 16.02 -21.16
CA GLN A 123 -5.10 16.05 -22.25
C GLN A 123 -4.27 17.35 -22.27
N THR A 124 -4.27 18.14 -21.18
CA THR A 124 -3.46 19.36 -21.10
C THR A 124 -1.96 19.05 -21.04
N ASP A 125 -1.11 20.01 -21.42
CA ASP A 125 0.35 19.90 -21.40
C ASP A 125 0.93 18.72 -22.22
N LEU A 126 0.32 18.43 -23.37
CA LEU A 126 0.81 17.46 -24.35
C LEU A 126 1.40 18.17 -25.57
N VAL A 127 2.40 17.57 -26.21
CA VAL A 127 2.88 18.08 -27.51
C VAL A 127 1.96 17.59 -28.64
N GLU A 128 2.03 18.26 -29.79
CA GLU A 128 1.22 17.90 -30.95
C GLU A 128 1.46 16.44 -31.35
N GLY A 129 0.38 15.69 -31.54
CA GLY A 129 0.41 14.26 -31.87
C GLY A 129 0.45 13.31 -30.66
N GLU A 130 0.70 13.81 -29.44
CA GLU A 130 0.61 12.98 -28.24
C GLU A 130 -0.83 12.74 -27.79
N LYS A 131 -1.01 11.60 -27.12
CA LYS A 131 -2.27 11.27 -26.44
C LYS A 131 -2.01 10.62 -25.10
N ARG A 132 -2.53 11.21 -24.04
CA ARG A 132 -2.49 10.61 -22.71
C ARG A 132 -3.59 9.56 -22.58
N ILE A 133 -3.24 8.40 -22.05
CA ILE A 133 -4.15 7.28 -21.90
C ILE A 133 -4.14 6.73 -20.47
N ILE A 134 -5.26 6.12 -20.10
CA ILE A 134 -5.40 5.33 -18.90
C ILE A 134 -5.57 3.87 -19.32
N ILE A 135 -4.76 2.99 -18.74
CA ILE A 135 -4.79 1.55 -18.97
C ILE A 135 -5.25 0.87 -17.70
N SER A 136 -6.33 0.10 -17.77
CA SER A 136 -6.78 -0.75 -16.68
C SER A 136 -6.25 -2.17 -16.86
N PHE A 137 -5.90 -2.83 -15.78
CA PHE A 137 -5.57 -4.26 -15.75
C PHE A 137 -6.36 -4.96 -14.65
N ARG A 138 -6.68 -6.23 -14.91
CA ARG A 138 -7.03 -7.16 -13.83
C ARG A 138 -5.74 -7.70 -13.24
N ALA A 139 -5.48 -7.33 -11.99
CA ALA A 139 -4.37 -7.80 -11.20
C ALA A 139 -4.86 -8.82 -10.17
N VAL A 140 -4.07 -9.85 -9.91
CA VAL A 140 -4.34 -10.85 -8.90
C VAL A 140 -3.14 -10.90 -7.96
N GLY A 141 -3.40 -10.67 -6.68
CA GLY A 141 -2.37 -10.72 -5.65
C GLY A 141 -2.37 -12.04 -4.89
N GLU A 142 -1.71 -12.03 -3.73
CA GLU A 142 -1.66 -13.19 -2.84
C GLU A 142 -3.06 -13.66 -2.43
N GLY A 143 -3.23 -14.96 -2.21
CA GLY A 143 -4.55 -15.54 -1.89
C GLY A 143 -5.56 -15.42 -3.04
N HIS A 144 -5.09 -15.15 -4.26
CA HIS A 144 -5.89 -15.07 -5.49
C HIS A 144 -6.99 -13.99 -5.48
N ILE A 145 -6.81 -12.93 -4.68
CA ILE A 145 -7.77 -11.83 -4.64
C ILE A 145 -7.55 -10.94 -5.87
N SER A 146 -8.62 -10.82 -6.67
CA SER A 146 -8.64 -9.99 -7.87
C SER A 146 -8.82 -8.51 -7.52
N SER A 147 -8.05 -7.64 -8.17
CA SER A 147 -8.11 -6.19 -8.08
C SER A 147 -8.13 -5.57 -9.47
N ILE A 148 -8.71 -4.37 -9.60
CA ILE A 148 -8.56 -3.55 -10.79
C ILE A 148 -7.48 -2.51 -10.50
N VAL A 149 -6.46 -2.44 -11.36
CA VAL A 149 -5.36 -1.47 -11.23
C VAL A 149 -5.27 -0.62 -12.47
N PHE A 150 -4.83 0.63 -12.29
CA PHE A 150 -4.66 1.57 -13.38
C PHE A 150 -3.18 1.94 -13.55
N ARG A 151 -2.81 2.19 -14.80
CA ARG A 151 -1.55 2.83 -15.21
C ARG A 151 -1.89 3.98 -16.16
N ARG A 152 -1.07 5.02 -16.15
CA ARG A 152 -1.16 6.14 -17.10
C ARG A 152 0.04 6.07 -18.04
N ALA A 153 -0.17 6.40 -19.31
CA ALA A 153 0.89 6.51 -20.30
C ALA A 153 0.61 7.67 -21.24
N ILE A 154 1.63 8.09 -21.98
CA ILE A 154 1.50 9.00 -23.11
C ILE A 154 1.90 8.19 -24.35
N LEU A 155 1.04 8.17 -25.35
CA LEU A 155 1.33 7.68 -26.69
C LEU A 155 1.89 8.86 -27.48
N ASP A 156 3.06 8.68 -28.10
CA ASP A 156 3.61 9.63 -29.06
C ASP A 156 2.92 9.45 -30.43
N ALA A 157 3.33 10.26 -31.41
CA ALA A 157 2.75 10.22 -32.75
C ALA A 157 3.10 8.96 -33.56
N ASP A 158 4.04 8.13 -33.08
CA ASP A 158 4.66 7.00 -33.81
C ASP A 158 4.24 5.61 -33.27
#